data_AF-A0A256XEG6-F1
#
_entry.id   AF-A0A256XEG6-F1
#
_cell.length_a   1.000
_cell.length_b   1.000
_cell.length_c   1.000
_cell.angle_alpha   90.00
_cell.angle_beta   90.00
_cell.angle_gamma   90.00
#
_symmetry.space_group_name_H-M   'P 1'
#
loop_
_entity.id
_entity.type
_entity.pdbx_description
1 polymer ?
#
loop_
_entity_poly.entity_id
_entity_poly.type
_entity_poly.pdbx_seq_one_letter_code
_entity_poly.pdbx_strand_id
1 'polypeptide(L)'
;MPKKRVALPELNESIYQEKMLRLRAALLAPFVGPEMAGRIAQQVVDDMTSSWKEGFSRVRTPYFKVAVPILDREGIKGGLRATYRAFVNEVASKVFTKGTETIDQVIAKFVAMHCDEAILREIVEGMQKLFA
;
A
#
# COMPACT_ATOMS: atom_id res chain seq x y z
N MET A 1 11.45 27.37 7.00
CA MET A 1 11.29 26.94 5.59
C MET A 1 9.99 26.15 5.48
N PRO A 2 9.10 26.42 4.51
CA PRO A 2 7.90 25.63 4.31
C PRO A 2 8.30 24.20 3.90
N LYS A 3 7.87 23.18 4.67
CA LYS A 3 8.13 21.77 4.35
C LYS A 3 7.44 21.44 3.03
N LYS A 4 8.19 20.98 2.01
CA LYS A 4 7.62 20.45 0.76
C LYS A 4 6.58 19.38 1.12
N ARG A 5 5.34 19.54 0.64
CA ARG A 5 4.36 18.46 0.69
C ARG A 5 5.00 17.26 -0.01
N VAL A 6 5.16 16.14 0.71
CA VAL A 6 5.64 14.91 0.10
C VAL A 6 4.52 14.43 -0.80
N ALA A 7 4.65 14.70 -2.11
CA ALA A 7 3.76 14.11 -3.10
C ALA A 7 3.84 12.59 -2.96
N LEU A 8 2.70 11.90 -3.09
CA LEU A 8 2.72 10.45 -3.22
C LEU A 8 3.67 10.11 -4.39
N PRO A 9 4.70 9.27 -4.19
CA PRO A 9 5.56 8.94 -5.31
C PRO A 9 4.73 8.29 -6.42
N GLU A 10 5.09 8.50 -7.67
CA GLU A 10 4.36 7.90 -8.79
C GLU A 10 4.42 6.37 -8.72
N LEU A 11 3.36 5.73 -9.19
CA LEU A 11 3.26 4.30 -9.29
C LEU A 11 3.73 3.90 -10.68
N ASN A 12 4.84 3.15 -10.77
CA ASN A 12 5.27 2.61 -12.06
C ASN A 12 4.55 1.28 -12.32
N GLU A 13 3.56 1.32 -13.20
CA GLU A 13 2.70 0.18 -13.54
C GLU A 13 3.12 -0.53 -14.83
N SER A 14 3.94 0.12 -15.66
CA SER A 14 4.23 -0.36 -17.01
C SER A 14 4.91 -1.73 -17.00
N ILE A 15 5.83 -1.94 -16.08
CA ILE A 15 6.53 -3.23 -15.90
C ILE A 15 5.54 -4.33 -15.50
N TYR A 16 4.58 -4.01 -14.62
CA TYR A 16 3.57 -4.98 -14.18
C TYR A 16 2.63 -5.33 -15.33
N GLN A 17 2.10 -4.32 -16.02
CA GLN A 17 1.20 -4.49 -17.17
C GLN A 17 1.87 -5.29 -18.29
N GLU A 18 3.11 -4.95 -18.66
CA GLU A 18 3.86 -5.62 -19.70
C GLU A 18 4.09 -7.10 -19.36
N LYS A 19 4.51 -7.40 -18.13
CA LYS A 19 4.72 -8.79 -17.68
C LYS A 19 3.43 -9.60 -17.72
N MET A 20 2.33 -9.02 -17.23
CA MET A 20 1.05 -9.71 -17.19
C MET A 20 0.45 -9.90 -18.58
N LEU A 21 0.60 -8.92 -19.48
CA LEU A 21 0.14 -9.01 -20.87
C LEU A 21 0.84 -10.15 -21.59
N ARG A 22 2.17 -10.23 -21.48
CA ARG A 22 2.96 -11.32 -22.08
C ARG A 22 2.54 -12.69 -21.53
N LEU A 23 2.41 -12.80 -20.21
CA LEU A 23 2.02 -14.06 -19.56
C LEU A 23 0.63 -14.53 -20.01
N ARG A 24 -0.37 -13.64 -19.96
CA ARG A 24 -1.76 -13.98 -20.28
C ARG A 24 -1.96 -14.25 -21.77
N ALA A 25 -1.35 -13.45 -22.64
CA ALA A 25 -1.41 -13.67 -24.07
C ALA A 25 -0.75 -15.01 -24.46
N ALA A 26 0.41 -15.35 -23.88
CA ALA A 26 1.08 -16.62 -24.14
C ALA A 26 0.24 -17.85 -23.76
N LEU A 27 -0.50 -17.77 -22.64
CA LEU A 27 -1.39 -18.84 -22.20
C LEU A 27 -2.59 -19.05 -23.14
N LEU A 28 -3.10 -17.97 -23.74
CA LEU A 28 -4.30 -18.01 -24.60
C LEU A 28 -3.97 -18.26 -26.08
N ALA A 29 -2.77 -17.88 -26.55
CA ALA A 29 -2.37 -17.95 -27.95
C ALA A 29 -2.56 -19.34 -28.60
N PRO A 30 -2.31 -20.48 -27.93
CA PRO A 30 -2.55 -21.81 -28.51
C PRO A 30 -4.02 -22.11 -28.81
N PHE A 31 -4.96 -21.42 -28.18
CA PHE A 31 -6.39 -21.70 -28.26
C PHE A 31 -7.14 -20.74 -29.20
N VAL A 32 -6.74 -19.47 -29.22
CA VAL A 32 -7.47 -18.41 -29.95
C VAL A 32 -6.60 -17.65 -30.96
N GLY A 33 -5.33 -18.05 -31.11
CA GLY A 33 -4.35 -17.34 -31.93
C GLY A 33 -3.76 -16.10 -31.23
N PRO A 34 -2.58 -15.62 -31.67
CA PRO A 34 -1.81 -14.60 -30.96
C PRO A 34 -2.50 -13.23 -30.91
N GLU A 35 -3.18 -12.83 -31.98
CA GLU A 35 -3.82 -11.52 -32.06
C GLU A 35 -5.04 -11.41 -31.12
N MET A 36 -5.92 -12.42 -31.14
CA MET A 36 -7.07 -12.47 -30.24
C MET A 36 -6.64 -12.64 -28.78
N ALA A 37 -5.61 -13.48 -28.54
CA ALA A 37 -5.04 -13.65 -27.21
C ALA A 37 -4.51 -12.33 -26.63
N GLY A 38 -3.86 -11.50 -27.45
CA GLY A 38 -3.40 -10.17 -27.04
C GLY A 38 -4.54 -9.24 -26.62
N ARG A 39 -5.64 -9.20 -27.40
CA ARG A 39 -6.82 -8.37 -27.05
C ARG A 39 -7.50 -8.82 -25.77
N ILE A 40 -7.71 -10.13 -25.59
CA ILE A 40 -8.30 -10.68 -24.37
C ILE A 40 -7.38 -10.42 -23.17
N ALA A 41 -6.08 -10.63 -23.33
CA ALA A 41 -5.10 -10.38 -22.28
C ALA A 41 -5.06 -8.91 -21.87
N GLN A 42 -5.18 -7.97 -22.81
CA GLN A 42 -5.19 -6.54 -22.50
C GLN A 42 -6.33 -6.16 -21.56
N GLN A 43 -7.56 -6.56 -21.86
CA GLN A 43 -8.71 -6.28 -21.00
C GLN A 43 -8.52 -6.86 -19.60
N VAL A 44 -8.06 -8.11 -19.49
CA VAL A 44 -7.79 -8.75 -18.20
C VAL A 44 -6.71 -7.99 -17.41
N VAL A 45 -5.65 -7.55 -18.08
CA VAL A 45 -4.55 -6.81 -17.44
C VAL A 45 -5.01 -5.44 -16.95
N ASP A 46 -5.88 -4.76 -17.70
CA ASP A 46 -6.43 -3.45 -17.31
C ASP A 46 -7.33 -3.58 -16.07
N ASP A 47 -8.17 -4.60 -16.01
CA ASP A 47 -9.01 -4.91 -14.85
C ASP A 47 -8.15 -5.28 -13.63
N MET A 48 -7.14 -6.13 -13.81
CA MET A 48 -6.19 -6.51 -12.76
C MET A 48 -5.42 -5.29 -12.23
N THR A 49 -4.95 -4.41 -13.13
CA THR A 49 -4.19 -3.22 -12.75
C THR A 49 -5.06 -2.23 -11.97
N SER A 50 -6.31 -2.06 -12.40
CA SER A 50 -7.28 -1.18 -11.72
C SER A 50 -7.62 -1.69 -10.32
N SER A 51 -7.88 -2.99 -10.18
CA SER A 51 -8.13 -3.61 -8.88
C SER A 51 -6.91 -3.51 -7.95
N TRP A 52 -5.71 -3.76 -8.49
CA TRP A 52 -4.47 -3.64 -7.74
C TRP A 52 -4.22 -2.20 -7.27
N LYS A 53 -4.45 -1.19 -8.12
CA LYS A 53 -4.35 0.23 -7.74
C LYS A 53 -5.22 0.55 -6.55
N GLU A 54 -6.49 0.15 -6.61
CA GLU A 54 -7.43 0.44 -5.55
C GLU A 54 -6.96 -0.20 -4.22
N GLY A 55 -6.66 -1.49 -4.23
CA GLY A 55 -6.18 -2.20 -3.04
C GLY A 55 -4.85 -1.65 -2.51
N PHE A 56 -3.90 -1.37 -3.39
CA PHE A 56 -2.59 -0.84 -3.00
C PHE A 56 -2.68 0.59 -2.47
N SER A 57 -3.61 1.39 -2.96
CA SER A 57 -3.84 2.75 -2.46
C SER A 57 -4.26 2.75 -0.99
N ARG A 58 -5.03 1.75 -0.54
CA ARG A 58 -5.50 1.61 0.85
C ARG A 58 -4.36 1.39 1.84
N VAL A 59 -3.22 0.86 1.41
CA VAL A 59 -2.02 0.69 2.26
C VAL A 59 -0.97 1.78 2.02
N ARG A 60 -0.79 2.21 0.76
CA ARG A 60 0.20 3.23 0.38
C ARG A 60 -0.18 4.62 0.90
N THR A 61 -1.45 5.00 0.72
CA THR A 61 -1.92 6.36 1.06
C THR A 61 -1.74 6.67 2.53
N PRO A 62 -2.17 5.81 3.48
CA PRO A 62 -1.95 6.04 4.90
C PRO A 62 -0.48 6.26 5.26
N TYR A 63 0.43 5.46 4.71
CA TYR A 63 1.84 5.59 5.04
C TYR A 63 2.42 6.94 4.62
N PHE A 64 2.22 7.34 3.36
CA PHE A 64 2.83 8.58 2.86
C PHE A 64 2.08 9.84 3.28
N LYS A 65 0.75 9.80 3.43
CA LYS A 65 -0.04 10.98 3.82
C LYS A 65 -0.11 11.22 5.32
N VAL A 66 -0.02 10.16 6.13
CA VAL A 66 -0.17 10.26 7.60
C VAL A 66 1.16 9.99 8.30
N ALA A 67 1.70 8.77 8.14
CA ALA A 67 2.87 8.38 8.92
C ALA A 67 4.13 9.17 8.55
N VAL A 68 4.45 9.36 7.27
CA VAL A 68 5.68 10.06 6.85
C VAL A 68 5.78 11.48 7.46
N PRO A 69 4.77 12.36 7.38
CA PRO A 69 4.79 13.67 8.02
C PRO A 69 5.03 13.63 9.54
N ILE A 70 4.39 12.70 10.25
CA ILE A 70 4.55 12.52 11.70
C ILE A 70 5.99 12.09 11.99
N LEU A 71 6.48 11.06 11.30
CA LEU A 71 7.85 10.54 11.47
C LEU A 71 8.91 11.60 11.13
N ASP A 72 8.68 12.45 10.12
CA ASP A 72 9.57 13.57 9.81
C ASP A 72 9.54 14.68 10.87
N ARG A 73 8.40 14.88 11.55
CA ARG A 73 8.29 15.83 12.66
C ARG A 73 9.03 15.33 13.90
N GLU A 74 8.92 14.05 14.21
CA GLU A 74 9.57 13.40 15.36
C GLU A 74 11.03 13.00 15.08
N GLY A 75 11.56 13.28 13.89
CA GLY A 75 12.96 13.03 13.54
C GLY A 75 13.32 11.55 13.35
N ILE A 76 12.34 10.67 13.15
CA ILE A 76 12.54 9.22 12.98
C ILE A 76 13.19 8.93 11.62
N LYS A 77 14.34 8.24 11.66
CA LYS A 77 15.17 7.91 10.48
C LYS A 77 15.58 6.44 10.47
N GLY A 78 16.12 5.98 9.33
CA GLY A 78 16.73 4.67 9.21
C GLY A 78 15.75 3.49 9.37
N GLY A 79 16.27 2.38 9.92
CA GLY A 79 15.54 1.11 10.02
C GLY A 79 14.21 1.18 10.78
N LEU A 80 14.09 2.10 11.75
CA LEU A 80 12.86 2.26 12.52
C LEU A 80 11.67 2.73 11.67
N ARG A 81 11.92 3.47 10.56
CA ARG A 81 10.86 3.83 9.61
C ARG A 81 10.24 2.61 8.93
N ALA A 82 11.02 1.55 8.71
CA ALA A 82 10.49 0.30 8.15
C ALA A 82 9.53 -0.38 9.13
N THR A 83 9.83 -0.33 10.44
CA THR A 83 8.95 -0.83 11.50
C THR A 83 7.63 -0.04 11.54
N TYR A 84 7.67 1.30 11.52
CA TYR A 84 6.45 2.11 11.42
C TYR A 84 5.67 1.88 10.12
N ARG A 85 6.35 1.60 9.01
CA ARG A 85 5.68 1.22 7.75
C ARG A 85 4.95 -0.12 7.89
N ALA A 86 5.57 -1.10 8.55
CA ALA A 86 4.94 -2.38 8.83
C ALA A 86 3.71 -2.20 9.74
N PHE A 87 3.79 -1.33 10.75
CA PHE A 87 2.65 -0.95 11.58
C PHE A 87 1.47 -0.43 10.76
N VAL A 88 1.71 0.56 9.89
CA VAL A 88 0.66 1.13 9.03
C VAL A 88 0.01 0.06 8.15
N ASN A 89 0.81 -0.82 7.53
CA ASN A 89 0.29 -1.91 6.71
C ASN A 89 -0.56 -2.89 7.52
N GLU A 90 -0.13 -3.20 8.75
CA GLU A 90 -0.83 -4.14 9.63
C GLU A 90 -2.15 -3.55 10.13
N VAL A 91 -2.17 -2.28 10.55
CA VAL A 91 -3.42 -1.59 10.92
C VAL A 91 -4.38 -1.52 9.71
N ALA A 92 -3.90 -1.08 8.54
CA ALA A 92 -4.75 -1.00 7.35
C ALA A 92 -5.34 -2.36 6.94
N SER A 93 -4.53 -3.42 6.98
CA SER A 93 -4.95 -4.76 6.57
C SER A 93 -5.80 -5.46 7.62
N LYS A 94 -5.30 -5.56 8.85
CA LYS A 94 -5.91 -6.40 9.90
C LYS A 94 -7.00 -5.70 10.68
N VAL A 95 -6.92 -4.39 10.85
CA VAL A 95 -7.94 -3.62 11.58
C VAL A 95 -8.99 -3.11 10.60
N PHE A 96 -8.61 -2.22 9.68
CA PHE A 96 -9.60 -1.51 8.84
C PHE A 96 -10.17 -2.33 7.68
N THR A 97 -9.42 -3.31 7.15
CA THR A 97 -9.90 -4.12 6.02
C THR A 97 -10.49 -5.45 6.46
N LYS A 98 -9.78 -6.20 7.31
CA LYS A 98 -10.19 -7.57 7.70
C LYS A 98 -10.92 -7.66 9.03
N GLY A 99 -10.73 -6.71 9.95
CA GLY A 99 -11.31 -6.75 11.30
C GLY A 99 -10.84 -7.94 12.15
N THR A 100 -9.65 -8.49 11.89
CA THR A 100 -9.11 -9.66 12.59
C THR A 100 -8.33 -9.32 13.86
N GLU A 101 -7.91 -8.06 14.02
CA GLU A 101 -7.19 -7.56 15.20
C GLU A 101 -7.74 -6.19 15.61
N THR A 102 -7.59 -5.84 16.89
CA THR A 102 -7.93 -4.50 17.42
C THR A 102 -6.74 -3.54 17.30
N ILE A 103 -7.01 -2.23 17.34
CA ILE A 103 -5.98 -1.19 17.32
C ILE A 103 -4.96 -1.41 18.44
N ASP A 104 -5.42 -1.65 19.68
CA ASP A 104 -4.54 -1.79 20.84
C ASP A 104 -3.68 -3.06 20.76
N GLN A 105 -4.17 -4.15 20.16
CA GLN A 105 -3.36 -5.35 19.90
C GLN A 105 -2.18 -5.02 18.97
N VAL A 106 -2.44 -4.29 17.88
CA VAL A 106 -1.38 -3.91 16.94
C VAL A 106 -0.43 -2.91 17.59
N ILE A 107 -0.92 -1.93 18.35
CA ILE A 107 -0.05 -0.99 19.08
C ILE A 107 0.87 -1.73 20.04
N ALA A 108 0.34 -2.60 20.90
CA ALA A 108 1.14 -3.35 21.86
C ALA A 108 2.26 -4.16 21.19
N LYS A 109 1.97 -4.80 20.05
CA LYS A 109 2.96 -5.52 19.25
C LYS A 109 4.12 -4.64 18.80
N PHE A 110 3.82 -3.43 18.32
CA PHE A 110 4.85 -2.52 17.79
C PHE A 110 5.58 -1.74 18.88
N VAL A 111 4.95 -1.49 20.03
CA VAL A 111 5.63 -1.01 21.24
C VAL A 111 6.68 -2.04 21.70
N ALA A 112 6.35 -3.33 21.67
CA ALA A 112 7.32 -4.39 21.95
C ALA A 112 8.49 -4.46 20.94
N MET A 113 8.32 -3.87 19.74
CA MET A 113 9.38 -3.68 18.74
C MET A 113 10.09 -2.32 18.86
N HIS A 114 9.96 -1.65 20.01
CA HIS A 114 10.58 -0.36 20.33
C HIS A 114 10.05 0.85 19.52
N CYS A 115 8.82 0.77 19.01
CA CYS A 115 8.12 1.97 18.52
C CYS A 115 7.55 2.78 19.70
N ASP A 116 7.49 4.10 19.53
CA ASP A 116 6.91 5.02 20.51
C ASP A 116 5.38 4.95 20.42
N GLU A 117 4.74 4.65 21.55
CA GLU A 117 3.28 4.47 21.60
C GLU A 117 2.51 5.74 21.21
N ALA A 118 2.98 6.92 21.59
CA ALA A 118 2.31 8.18 21.28
C ALA A 118 2.33 8.43 19.76
N ILE A 119 3.45 8.14 19.11
CA ILE A 119 3.56 8.22 17.64
C ILE A 119 2.62 7.24 16.96
N LEU A 120 2.54 5.99 17.46
CA LEU A 120 1.64 4.98 16.91
C LEU A 120 0.16 5.40 17.02
N ARG A 121 -0.25 5.96 18.16
CA ARG A 121 -1.62 6.45 18.38
C ARG A 121 -1.96 7.61 17.45
N GLU A 122 -1.05 8.59 17.30
CA GLU A 122 -1.27 9.71 16.38
C GLU A 122 -1.39 9.23 14.91
N ILE A 123 -0.59 8.24 14.51
CA ILE A 123 -0.72 7.62 13.19
C ILE A 123 -2.11 6.99 13.03
N VAL A 124 -2.58 6.23 14.02
CA VAL A 124 -3.91 5.58 13.95
C VAL A 124 -5.02 6.59 13.85
N GLU A 125 -5.00 7.68 14.63
CA GLU A 125 -6.00 8.75 14.53
C GLU A 125 -6.02 9.39 13.13
N GLY A 126 -4.85 9.63 12.55
CA GLY A 126 -4.74 10.13 11.18
C GLY A 126 -5.27 9.12 10.15
N MET A 127 -5.05 7.82 10.38
CA MET A 127 -5.58 6.77 9.53
C MET A 127 -7.10 6.66 9.63
N GLN A 128 -7.69 6.72 10.82
CA GLN A 128 -9.15 6.64 11.00
C GLN A 128 -9.88 7.69 10.15
N LYS A 129 -9.32 8.89 10.01
CA LYS A 129 -9.86 9.96 9.14
C LYS A 129 -9.80 9.64 7.65
N LEU A 130 -8.94 8.71 7.22
CA LEU A 130 -8.85 8.25 5.82
C LEU A 130 -9.78 7.08 5.51
N PHE A 131 -10.20 6.33 6.54
CA PHE A 131 -11.04 5.13 6.42
C PHE A 131 -12.49 5.37 6.88
N ALA A 132 -12.78 6.51 7.52
CA ALA A 132 -14.12 7.01 7.78
C ALA A 132 -14.76 7.58 6.51
#